data_AF-A0A3M1V5X7-F1
#
_entry.id   AF-A0A3M1V5X7-F1
#
_cell.length_a   1.000
_cell.length_b   1.000
_cell.length_c   1.000
_cell.angle_alpha   90.00
_cell.angle_beta   90.00
_cell.angle_gamma   90.00
#
_symmetry.space_group_name_H-M   'P 1'
#
loop_
_entity.id
_entity.type
_entity.pdbx_description
1 polymer ?
#
loop_
_entity_poly.entity_id
_entity_poly.type
_entity_poly.pdbx_seq_one_letter_code
_entity_poly.pdbx_strand_id
1 'polypeptide(L)'
;MGSRGRRSPASQIAVEAASQMQDMFRFGTRLLVAATALLLVQTASAAQGSRSVIEGSKAYGLDSCVEPTPLMRKKHYAFLKHDRDITVHQGIRTVKHSLAGCVDCHAAKDDTGKYVPVTDEGQFCQSCHEYAGVELPCFSCHSATPTQATKAGD
;
A
#
# COMPACT_ATOMS: atom_id res chain seq x y z
N MET A 1 41.02 -27.02 -58.26
CA MET A 1 42.17 -27.25 -57.37
C MET A 1 42.28 -26.07 -56.41
N GLY A 2 41.65 -26.13 -55.23
CA GLY A 2 41.68 -25.03 -54.24
C GLY A 2 42.61 -25.40 -53.10
N SER A 3 43.77 -24.77 -53.00
CA SER A 3 44.74 -25.00 -51.92
C SER A 3 44.15 -24.52 -50.59
N ARG A 4 43.70 -25.45 -49.75
CA ARG A 4 43.37 -25.16 -48.35
C ARG A 4 44.65 -24.78 -47.62
N GLY A 5 44.90 -23.47 -47.49
CA GLY A 5 46.01 -22.92 -46.73
C GLY A 5 45.93 -23.37 -45.27
N ARG A 6 46.89 -24.20 -44.85
CA ARG A 6 47.00 -24.68 -43.48
C ARG A 6 47.58 -23.52 -42.65
N ARG A 7 46.76 -22.95 -41.76
CA ARG A 7 47.15 -21.82 -40.90
C ARG A 7 48.29 -22.24 -39.97
N SER A 8 49.31 -21.40 -39.81
CA SER A 8 50.45 -21.65 -38.92
C SER A 8 50.00 -21.69 -37.44
N PRO A 9 50.66 -22.49 -36.58
CA PRO A 9 50.25 -22.68 -35.18
C PRO A 9 50.15 -21.36 -34.39
N ALA A 10 51.05 -20.41 -34.63
CA ALA A 10 51.00 -19.07 -34.01
C ALA A 10 49.72 -18.28 -34.36
N SER A 11 49.17 -18.47 -35.56
CA SER A 11 47.94 -17.81 -35.98
C SER A 11 46.67 -18.49 -35.45
N GLN A 12 46.74 -19.75 -35.00
CA GLN A 12 45.63 -20.43 -34.35
C GLN A 12 45.47 -19.98 -32.89
N ILE A 13 46.59 -19.87 -32.17
CA ILE A 13 46.66 -19.38 -30.79
C ILE A 13 46.09 -17.96 -30.67
N ALA A 14 46.42 -17.07 -31.62
CA ALA A 14 45.90 -15.70 -31.63
C ALA A 14 44.38 -15.64 -31.88
N VAL A 15 43.83 -16.56 -32.68
CA VAL A 15 42.39 -16.63 -32.96
C VAL A 15 41.62 -17.19 -31.76
N GLU A 16 42.16 -18.20 -31.07
CA GLU A 16 41.57 -18.76 -29.84
C GLU A 16 41.58 -17.73 -28.70
N ALA A 17 42.68 -16.99 -28.51
CA ALA A 17 42.76 -15.93 -27.51
C ALA A 17 41.74 -14.79 -27.80
N ALA A 18 41.55 -14.43 -29.07
CA ALA A 18 40.57 -13.43 -29.47
C ALA A 18 39.12 -13.90 -29.25
N SER A 19 38.81 -15.17 -29.53
CA SER A 19 37.48 -15.74 -29.27
C SER A 19 37.21 -15.87 -27.76
N GLN A 20 38.19 -16.29 -26.97
CA GLN A 20 38.09 -16.34 -25.50
C GLN A 20 37.82 -14.95 -24.91
N MET A 21 38.47 -13.91 -25.43
CA MET A 21 38.25 -12.54 -24.99
C MET A 21 36.86 -12.03 -25.38
N GLN A 22 36.39 -12.32 -26.60
CA GLN A 22 35.03 -11.99 -27.04
C GLN A 22 33.95 -12.70 -26.22
N ASP A 23 34.17 -13.97 -25.86
CA ASP A 23 33.24 -14.73 -25.03
C ASP A 23 33.21 -14.17 -23.60
N MET A 24 34.35 -13.80 -23.03
CA MET A 24 34.43 -13.13 -21.73
C MET A 24 33.67 -11.80 -21.72
N PHE A 25 33.80 -10.98 -22.79
CA PHE A 25 33.01 -9.76 -22.93
C PHE A 25 31.50 -10.03 -23.09
N ARG A 26 31.11 -11.08 -23.84
CA ARG A 26 29.71 -11.49 -23.99
C ARG A 26 29.11 -11.99 -22.69
N PHE A 27 29.84 -12.79 -21.93
CA PHE A 27 29.42 -13.23 -20.59
C PHE A 27 29.32 -12.05 -19.62
N GLY A 28 30.33 -11.17 -19.59
CA GLY A 28 30.29 -9.95 -18.77
C GLY A 28 29.11 -9.04 -19.11
N THR A 29 28.83 -8.83 -20.41
CA THR A 29 27.70 -8.01 -20.85
C THR A 29 26.36 -8.65 -20.49
N ARG A 30 26.22 -9.97 -20.64
CA ARG A 30 25.00 -10.71 -20.23
C ARG A 30 24.77 -10.64 -18.72
N LEU A 31 25.82 -10.78 -17.91
CA LEU A 31 25.74 -10.64 -16.45
C LEU A 31 25.36 -9.21 -16.05
N LEU A 32 25.91 -8.20 -16.71
CA LEU A 32 25.61 -6.79 -16.43
C LEU A 32 24.17 -6.41 -16.83
N VAL A 33 23.68 -6.91 -17.97
CA VAL A 33 22.28 -6.73 -18.41
C VAL A 33 21.32 -7.45 -17.47
N ALA A 34 21.66 -8.66 -17.02
CA ALA A 34 20.85 -9.40 -16.05
C ALA A 34 20.79 -8.69 -14.69
N ALA A 35 21.92 -8.18 -14.19
CA ALA A 35 21.99 -7.44 -12.94
C ALA A 35 21.21 -6.12 -12.99
N THR A 36 21.32 -5.38 -14.10
CA THR A 36 20.56 -4.13 -14.31
C THR A 36 19.07 -4.38 -14.47
N ALA A 37 18.66 -5.41 -15.20
CA ALA A 37 17.25 -5.82 -15.30
C ALA A 37 16.68 -6.24 -13.94
N LEU A 38 17.46 -6.98 -13.13
CA LEU A 38 17.05 -7.36 -11.77
C LEU A 38 16.89 -6.13 -10.88
N LEU A 39 17.80 -5.14 -10.97
CA LEU A 39 17.68 -3.88 -10.23
C LEU A 39 16.43 -3.09 -10.60
N LEU A 40 16.08 -3.03 -11.90
CA LEU A 40 14.87 -2.35 -12.37
C LEU A 40 13.59 -3.01 -11.85
N VAL A 41 13.54 -4.35 -11.81
CA VAL A 41 12.41 -5.10 -11.25
C VAL A 41 12.19 -4.76 -9.77
N GLN A 42 13.25 -4.61 -8.98
CA GLN A 42 13.15 -4.26 -7.55
C GLN A 42 12.51 -2.87 -7.32
N THR A 43 12.69 -1.93 -8.25
CA THR A 43 12.12 -0.57 -8.11
C THR A 43 10.64 -0.48 -8.47
N ALA A 44 10.10 -1.42 -9.23
CA ALA A 44 8.69 -1.43 -9.64
C ALA A 44 7.73 -1.81 -8.49
N SER A 45 8.19 -2.61 -7.52
CA SER A 45 7.37 -3.11 -6.42
C SER A 45 7.14 -2.09 -5.30
N ALA A 46 7.87 -0.98 -5.27
CA ALA A 46 7.75 0.04 -4.21
C ALA A 46 6.58 1.02 -4.39
N ALA A 47 5.89 0.99 -5.53
CA ALA A 47 4.77 1.89 -5.83
C ALA A 47 3.41 1.41 -5.27
N GLN A 48 3.31 0.16 -4.83
CA GLN A 48 2.12 -0.36 -4.17
C GLN A 48 2.17 -0.04 -2.68
N GLY A 49 1.98 1.24 -2.36
CA GLY A 49 1.68 1.65 -0.99
C GLY A 49 0.40 0.93 -0.55
N SER A 50 0.44 0.30 0.62
CA SER A 50 -0.75 -0.27 1.24
C SER A 50 -1.85 0.79 1.28
N ARG A 51 -2.96 0.55 0.57
CA ARG A 51 -4.12 1.42 0.64
C ARG A 51 -4.63 1.36 2.08
N SER A 52 -4.68 2.50 2.76
CA SER A 52 -5.21 2.60 4.13
C SER A 52 -6.74 2.61 4.16
N VAL A 53 -7.40 2.06 3.13
CA VAL A 53 -8.85 2.05 2.93
C VAL A 53 -9.28 0.63 2.59
N ILE A 54 -10.44 0.21 3.10
CA ILE A 54 -10.91 -1.18 2.99
C ILE A 54 -11.50 -1.43 1.62
N GLU A 55 -11.17 -2.58 1.06
CA GLU A 55 -11.83 -3.13 -0.12
C GLU A 55 -13.35 -3.23 0.07
N GLY A 56 -14.11 -2.87 -0.96
CA GLY A 56 -15.58 -2.82 -0.88
C GLY A 56 -16.15 -1.55 -0.24
N SER A 57 -15.31 -0.63 0.27
CA SER A 57 -15.75 0.74 0.61
C SER A 57 -15.77 1.65 -0.62
N LYS A 58 -16.55 2.73 -0.57
CA LYS A 58 -16.52 3.76 -1.64
C LYS A 58 -15.14 4.40 -1.78
N ALA A 59 -14.45 4.62 -0.66
CA ALA A 59 -13.12 5.23 -0.62
C ALA A 59 -12.06 4.41 -1.38
N TYR A 60 -12.22 3.08 -1.49
CA TYR A 60 -11.26 2.22 -2.16
C TYR A 60 -11.06 2.55 -3.64
N GLY A 61 -12.12 3.00 -4.31
CA GLY A 61 -12.12 3.33 -5.74
C GLY A 61 -11.73 4.78 -6.06
N LEU A 62 -11.28 5.56 -5.08
CA LEU A 62 -10.98 6.99 -5.23
C LEU A 62 -9.49 7.30 -5.03
N ASP A 63 -8.98 8.28 -5.77
CA ASP A 63 -7.59 8.75 -5.64
C ASP A 63 -7.37 9.67 -4.43
N SER A 64 -8.45 10.28 -3.93
CA SER A 64 -8.41 11.18 -2.77
C SER A 64 -9.68 11.09 -1.93
N CYS A 65 -9.56 11.50 -0.66
CA CYS A 65 -10.68 11.55 0.29
C CYS A 65 -11.37 12.93 0.23
N VAL A 66 -11.98 13.36 1.34
CA VAL A 66 -12.51 14.73 1.54
C VAL A 66 -11.41 15.81 1.58
N GLU A 67 -10.15 15.39 1.67
CA GLU A 67 -8.94 16.20 1.62
C GLU A 67 -7.81 15.36 0.98
N PRO A 68 -6.67 15.97 0.59
CA PRO A 68 -5.51 15.21 0.13
C PRO A 68 -5.04 14.17 1.16
N THR A 69 -4.69 12.97 0.69
CA THR A 69 -4.26 11.84 1.54
C THR A 69 -3.15 12.21 2.54
N PRO A 70 -2.10 12.98 2.18
CA PRO A 70 -1.08 13.41 3.14
C PRO A 70 -1.61 14.29 4.28
N LEU A 71 -2.65 15.09 4.01
CA LEU A 71 -3.29 15.92 5.02
C LEU A 71 -4.16 15.07 5.94
N MET A 72 -4.98 14.17 5.36
CA MET A 72 -5.80 13.26 6.16
C MET A 72 -4.94 12.44 7.12
N ARG A 73 -3.87 11.81 6.65
CA ARG A 73 -2.96 11.03 7.52
C ARG A 73 -2.41 11.81 8.73
N LYS A 74 -2.24 13.13 8.60
CA LYS A 74 -1.69 13.99 9.66
C LYS A 74 -2.76 14.62 10.56
N LYS A 75 -3.94 14.90 10.02
CA LYS A 75 -4.96 15.76 10.67
C LYS A 75 -6.31 15.08 10.90
N HIS A 76 -6.50 13.84 10.45
CA HIS A 76 -7.75 13.08 10.61
C HIS A 76 -8.31 13.18 12.04
N TYR A 77 -7.50 12.83 13.05
CA TYR A 77 -7.95 12.84 14.45
C TYR A 77 -8.43 14.23 14.90
N ALA A 78 -7.82 15.30 14.41
CA ALA A 78 -8.17 16.66 14.79
C ALA A 78 -9.52 17.07 14.18
N PHE A 79 -9.79 16.65 12.94
CA PHE A 79 -11.09 16.86 12.30
C PHE A 79 -12.20 16.12 13.04
N LEU A 80 -11.99 14.84 13.38
CA LEU A 80 -12.96 14.06 14.15
C LEU A 80 -13.18 14.63 15.55
N LYS A 81 -12.11 15.03 16.25
CA LYS A 81 -12.22 15.65 17.57
C LYS A 81 -13.01 16.96 17.51
N HIS A 82 -12.73 17.79 16.52
CA HIS A 82 -13.44 19.06 16.34
C HIS A 82 -14.92 18.83 16.06
N ASP A 83 -15.26 17.94 15.11
CA ASP A 83 -16.65 17.55 14.82
C ASP A 83 -17.35 17.02 16.07
N ARG A 84 -16.73 16.10 16.82
CA ARG A 84 -17.31 15.60 18.08
C ARG A 84 -17.65 16.74 19.03
N ASP A 85 -16.72 17.64 19.28
CA ASP A 85 -16.91 18.72 20.25
C ASP A 85 -18.04 19.69 19.80
N ILE A 86 -18.12 20.05 18.51
CA ILE A 86 -19.19 20.93 17.99
C ILE A 86 -20.55 20.22 17.85
N THR A 87 -20.56 18.95 17.43
CA THR A 87 -21.79 18.17 17.31
C THR A 87 -22.40 17.88 18.67
N VAL A 88 -21.59 17.45 19.64
CA VAL A 88 -22.09 17.03 20.97
C VAL A 88 -22.36 18.23 21.86
N HIS A 89 -21.44 19.21 21.97
CA HIS A 89 -21.61 20.32 22.90
C HIS A 89 -22.41 21.48 22.33
N GLN A 90 -22.41 21.67 21.00
CA GLN A 90 -23.05 22.81 20.36
C GLN A 90 -24.25 22.42 19.49
N GLY A 91 -24.47 21.12 19.24
CA GLY A 91 -25.61 20.61 18.46
C GLY A 91 -25.48 20.81 16.95
N ILE A 92 -24.34 21.29 16.46
CA ILE A 92 -24.11 21.61 15.04
C ILE A 92 -23.69 20.35 14.30
N ARG A 93 -24.53 19.83 13.39
CA ARG A 93 -24.28 18.58 12.65
C ARG A 93 -23.86 18.78 11.19
N THR A 94 -23.99 19.99 10.67
CA THR A 94 -23.63 20.35 9.28
C THR A 94 -22.18 20.79 9.23
N VAL A 95 -21.27 19.82 9.27
CA VAL A 95 -19.83 20.09 9.32
C VAL A 95 -19.12 19.38 8.17
N LYS A 96 -18.09 20.02 7.61
CA LYS A 96 -17.38 19.51 6.43
C LYS A 96 -16.80 18.11 6.65
N HIS A 97 -16.26 17.85 7.84
CA HIS A 97 -15.58 16.61 8.20
C HIS A 97 -16.43 15.75 9.14
N SER A 98 -17.74 15.65 8.87
CA SER A 98 -18.68 14.94 9.75
C SER A 98 -18.34 13.46 9.86
N LEU A 99 -18.45 12.90 11.06
CA LEU A 99 -18.25 11.46 11.30
C LEU A 99 -19.19 10.61 10.44
N ALA A 100 -20.45 11.02 10.25
CA ALA A 100 -21.41 10.32 9.40
C ALA A 100 -20.93 10.24 7.94
N GLY A 101 -20.47 11.35 7.37
CA GLY A 101 -19.91 11.38 6.02
C GLY A 101 -18.64 10.54 5.87
N CYS A 102 -17.83 10.45 6.92
CA CYS A 102 -16.67 9.56 6.94
C CYS A 102 -17.11 8.08 6.88
N VAL A 103 -18.08 7.67 7.71
CA VAL A 103 -18.61 6.29 7.72
C VAL A 103 -19.23 5.91 6.38
N ASP A 104 -20.02 6.80 5.76
CA ASP A 104 -20.64 6.54 4.46
C ASP A 104 -19.64 6.26 3.34
N CYS A 105 -18.43 6.82 3.43
CA CYS A 105 -17.38 6.59 2.44
C CYS A 105 -16.47 5.41 2.79
N HIS A 106 -16.19 5.19 4.08
CA HIS A 106 -15.19 4.24 4.56
C HIS A 106 -15.74 2.87 4.99
N ALA A 107 -17.02 2.76 5.34
CA ALA A 107 -17.62 1.47 5.69
C ALA A 107 -17.72 0.59 4.45
N ALA A 108 -17.31 -0.67 4.59
CA ALA A 108 -17.49 -1.66 3.53
C ALA A 108 -18.97 -2.04 3.40
N LYS A 109 -19.35 -2.49 2.21
CA LYS A 109 -20.67 -3.08 1.94
C LYS A 109 -20.51 -4.53 1.53
N ASP A 110 -21.46 -5.36 1.95
CA ASP A 110 -21.56 -6.76 1.52
C ASP A 110 -22.12 -6.85 0.08
N ASP A 111 -22.17 -8.07 -0.46
CA ASP A 111 -22.67 -8.35 -1.81
C ASP A 111 -24.17 -7.97 -1.99
N THR A 112 -24.90 -7.79 -0.89
CA THR A 112 -26.30 -7.33 -0.90
C THR A 112 -26.41 -5.80 -0.87
N GLY A 113 -25.28 -5.10 -0.78
CA GLY A 113 -25.19 -3.64 -0.71
C GLY A 113 -25.44 -3.06 0.68
N LYS A 114 -25.49 -3.89 1.74
CA LYS A 114 -25.66 -3.43 3.12
C LYS A 114 -24.32 -3.12 3.75
N TYR A 115 -24.29 -2.14 4.66
CA TYR A 115 -23.07 -1.82 5.41
C TYR A 115 -22.69 -2.98 6.32
N VAL A 116 -21.41 -3.34 6.28
CA VAL A 116 -20.81 -4.27 7.24
C VAL A 116 -20.68 -3.54 8.58
N PRO A 117 -21.03 -4.17 9.73
CA PRO A 117 -20.87 -3.55 11.04
C PRO A 117 -19.43 -3.13 11.29
N VAL A 118 -19.21 -1.88 11.68
CA VAL A 118 -17.86 -1.29 11.93
C VAL A 118 -17.05 -1.98 13.05
N THR A 119 -17.70 -2.83 13.84
CA THR A 119 -17.11 -3.65 14.89
C THR A 119 -16.58 -4.99 14.39
N ASP A 120 -16.91 -5.39 13.17
CA ASP A 120 -16.46 -6.65 12.59
C ASP A 120 -14.98 -6.58 12.22
N GLU A 121 -14.32 -7.74 12.20
CA GLU A 121 -12.90 -7.84 11.89
C GLU A 121 -12.56 -7.24 10.52
N GLY A 122 -11.46 -6.50 10.46
CA GLY A 122 -10.98 -5.88 9.24
C GLY A 122 -11.72 -4.58 8.86
N GLN A 123 -12.68 -4.11 9.67
CA GLN A 123 -13.33 -2.81 9.45
C GLN A 123 -12.45 -1.61 9.85
N PHE A 124 -12.74 -0.44 9.26
CA PHE A 124 -11.72 0.62 9.06
C PHE A 124 -11.37 1.29 10.39
N CYS A 125 -12.38 1.49 11.21
CA CYS A 125 -12.26 2.12 12.52
C CYS A 125 -11.46 1.22 13.48
N GLN A 126 -11.72 -0.10 13.51
CA GLN A 126 -11.00 -1.04 14.35
C GLN A 126 -9.52 -1.14 13.95
N SER A 127 -9.25 -1.46 12.68
CA SER A 127 -7.89 -1.69 12.17
C SER A 127 -6.94 -0.50 12.37
N CYS A 128 -7.40 0.73 12.12
CA CYS A 128 -6.56 1.92 12.30
C CYS A 128 -6.28 2.24 13.76
N HIS A 129 -7.25 2.00 14.65
CA HIS A 129 -7.09 2.26 16.08
C HIS A 129 -6.26 1.21 16.79
N GLU A 130 -6.38 -0.06 16.36
CA GLU A 130 -5.46 -1.12 16.75
C GLU A 130 -4.03 -0.76 16.34
N TYR A 131 -3.83 -0.36 15.08
CA TYR A 131 -2.52 0.08 14.59
C TYR A 131 -1.97 1.30 15.36
N ALA A 132 -2.82 2.29 15.66
CA ALA A 132 -2.39 3.51 16.34
C ALA A 132 -2.32 3.39 17.87
N GLY A 133 -2.82 2.28 18.45
CA GLY A 133 -2.89 2.07 19.90
C GLY A 133 -3.77 3.09 20.62
N VAL A 134 -4.86 3.54 19.98
CA VAL A 134 -5.74 4.57 20.54
C VAL A 134 -7.17 4.07 20.70
N GLU A 135 -7.78 4.36 21.85
CA GLU A 135 -9.12 3.89 22.18
C GLU A 135 -10.22 4.54 21.31
N LEU A 136 -11.34 3.81 21.10
CA LEU A 136 -12.57 4.33 20.47
C LEU A 136 -13.72 4.55 21.47
N PRO A 137 -13.82 5.68 22.18
CA PRO A 137 -15.03 6.00 22.94
C PRO A 137 -16.06 6.74 22.04
N CYS A 138 -17.39 6.60 22.15
CA CYS A 138 -18.22 6.44 23.36
C CYS A 138 -19.51 5.57 23.21
N PHE A 139 -19.62 4.48 22.46
CA PHE A 139 -19.45 3.11 23.01
C PHE A 139 -19.05 2.20 21.85
N SER A 140 -17.89 2.56 21.30
CA SER A 140 -17.16 1.93 20.19
C SER A 140 -17.96 1.69 18.91
N CYS A 141 -18.94 2.57 18.67
CA CYS A 141 -19.97 2.61 17.61
C CYS A 141 -21.39 2.18 18.03
N HIS A 142 -21.66 2.20 19.33
CA HIS A 142 -22.97 2.33 19.99
C HIS A 142 -23.94 1.13 19.95
N SER A 143 -23.48 -0.04 20.41
CA SER A 143 -24.36 -1.15 20.82
C SER A 143 -25.27 -0.78 22.01
N ALA A 144 -26.43 -1.42 22.12
CA ALA A 144 -27.36 -1.24 23.26
C ALA A 144 -26.89 -1.92 24.56
N THR A 145 -25.95 -2.87 24.46
CA THR A 145 -25.33 -3.57 25.58
C THR A 145 -23.81 -3.59 25.42
N PRO A 146 -23.02 -3.53 26.51
CA PRO A 146 -21.57 -3.48 26.43
C PRO A 146 -21.03 -4.80 25.84
N THR A 147 -20.26 -4.71 24.76
CA THR A 147 -19.35 -5.80 24.42
C THR A 147 -18.25 -5.80 25.48
N GLN A 148 -17.90 -6.97 26.00
CA GLN A 148 -16.81 -7.10 26.96
C GLN A 148 -15.53 -6.58 26.28
N ALA A 149 -15.11 -5.37 26.66
CA ALA A 149 -13.82 -4.84 26.26
C ALA A 149 -12.75 -5.80 26.80
N THR A 150 -12.13 -6.57 25.91
CA THR A 150 -10.93 -7.32 26.24
C THR A 150 -9.88 -6.31 26.70
N LYS A 151 -9.35 -6.53 27.90
CA LYS A 151 -8.46 -5.65 28.64
C LYS A 151 -7.42 -4.96 27.74
N ALA A 152 -7.48 -3.63 27.68
CA ALA A 152 -6.34 -2.81 27.28
C ALA A 152 -5.29 -2.87 28.40
N GLY A 153 -4.04 -3.05 28.01
CA GLY A 153 -2.91 -3.40 28.88
C GLY A 153 -2.50 -2.33 29.89
N ASP A 154 -1.78 -2.83 30.89
CA ASP A 154 -1.03 -2.10 31.91
C ASP A 154 0.09 -1.22 31.32
#